data_AF-A0A967YKZ0-F1
#
_entry.id   AF-A0A967YKZ0-F1
#
_cell.length_a   1.000
_cell.length_b   1.000
_cell.length_c   1.000
_cell.angle_alpha   90.00
_cell.angle_beta   90.00
_cell.angle_gamma   90.00
#
_symmetry.space_group_name_H-M   'P 1'
#
loop_
_entity.id
_entity.type
_entity.pdbx_description
1 polymer ?
#
loop_
_entity_poly.entity_id
_entity_poly.type
_entity_poly.pdbx_seq_one_letter_code
_entity_poly.pdbx_strand_id
1 'polypeptide(L)' 'MNGPLAMAVCEFPERLHPVSRLVLDYFLRDVISTAEFLRFFSLPNSDYISLTACLVTMLNGAAPVAG' A
#
# COMPACT_ATOMS: atom_id res chain seq x y z
N MET A 1 8.26 -6.09 -29.18
CA MET A 1 9.25 -5.88 -28.09
C MET A 1 8.45 -5.66 -26.83
N ASN A 2 8.33 -6.68 -25.98
CA ASN A 2 7.57 -6.60 -24.73
C ASN A 2 8.39 -5.80 -23.71
N GLY A 3 7.94 -4.59 -23.36
CA GLY A 3 8.56 -3.80 -22.30
C GLY A 3 8.40 -4.52 -20.95
N PRO A 4 9.40 -4.46 -20.06
CA PRO A 4 9.31 -5.13 -18.77
C PRO A 4 8.15 -4.50 -18.00
N LEU A 5 7.20 -5.33 -17.58
CA LEU A 5 6.30 -4.99 -16.49
C LEU A 5 7.20 -4.67 -15.29
N ALA A 6 7.48 -3.39 -15.05
CA ALA A 6 8.13 -2.96 -13.84
C ALA A 6 7.19 -3.35 -12.70
N MET A 7 7.43 -4.52 -12.10
CA MET A 7 6.76 -4.92 -10.88
C MET A 7 7.04 -3.81 -9.88
N ALA A 8 6.03 -3.00 -9.55
CA ALA A 8 6.17 -1.92 -8.60
C ALA A 8 6.48 -2.56 -7.24
N VAL A 9 7.76 -2.60 -6.87
CA VAL A 9 8.17 -3.07 -5.56
C VAL A 9 7.89 -1.92 -4.59
N CYS A 10 6.86 -2.06 -3.77
CA CYS A 10 6.62 -1.11 -2.70
C CYS A 10 7.79 -1.14 -1.72
N GLU A 11 8.37 0.02 -1.42
CA GLU A 11 9.47 0.13 -0.48
C GLU A 11 8.94 0.02 0.95
N PHE A 12 9.26 -1.09 1.62
CA PHE A 12 8.93 -1.29 3.02
C PHE A 12 10.08 -0.82 3.93
N PRO A 13 9.75 -0.17 5.06
CA PRO A 13 10.76 0.09 6.09
C PRO A 13 11.26 -1.23 6.68
N GLU A 14 12.46 -1.23 7.28
CA GLU A 14 13.00 -2.41 7.98
C GLU A 14 12.06 -2.94 9.07
N ARG A 15 11.32 -2.04 9.72
CA ARG A 15 10.30 -2.37 10.72
C ARG A 15 9.06 -1.50 10.54
N LEU A 16 7.96 -2.14 10.21
CA LEU A 16 6.66 -1.49 10.17
C LEU A 16 6.13 -1.29 11.61
N HIS A 17 5.50 -0.14 11.86
CA HIS A 17 4.88 0.13 13.15
C HIS A 17 3.80 -0.93 13.46
N PRO A 18 3.68 -1.44 14.71
CA PRO A 18 2.74 -2.51 15.04
C PRO A 18 1.28 -2.21 14.66
N VAL A 19 0.84 -0.96 14.81
CA VAL A 19 -0.50 -0.53 14.39
C VAL A 19 -0.67 -0.61 12.87
N SER A 20 0.30 -0.11 12.09
CA SER A 20 0.24 -0.19 10.61
C SER A 20 0.29 -1.65 10.13
N ARG A 21 1.00 -2.53 10.83
CA ARG A 21 0.99 -3.98 10.57
C ARG A 21 -0.39 -4.61 10.81
N LEU A 22 -1.06 -4.24 11.89
CA LEU A 22 -2.42 -4.70 12.18
C LEU A 22 -3.42 -4.19 11.12
N VAL A 23 -3.34 -2.91 10.76
CA VAL A 23 -4.17 -2.30 9.72
C VAL A 23 -3.95 -2.99 8.37
N LEU A 24 -2.71 -3.34 8.02
CA LEU A 24 -2.41 -4.11 6.81
C LEU A 24 -3.01 -5.51 6.85
N ASP A 25 -2.89 -6.24 7.97
CA ASP A 25 -3.51 -7.56 8.12
C ASP A 25 -5.04 -7.49 7.98
N TYR A 26 -5.68 -6.47 8.54
CA TYR A 26 -7.13 -6.26 8.39
C TYR A 26 -7.52 -5.95 6.95
N PHE A 27 -6.74 -5.14 6.24
CA PHE A 27 -6.99 -4.85 4.84
C PHE A 27 -6.83 -6.09 3.95
N LEU A 28 -5.75 -6.87 4.16
CA LEU A 28 -5.49 -8.10 3.40
C LEU A 28 -6.52 -9.21 3.66
N ARG A 29 -7.29 -9.13 4.74
CA ARG A 29 -8.39 -10.04 5.09
C ARG A 29 -9.76 -9.49 4.72
N ASP A 30 -9.81 -8.38 3.97
CA ASP A 30 -11.05 -7.67 3.60
C ASP A 30 -11.92 -7.26 4.81
N VAL A 31 -11.31 -7.05 5.99
CA VAL A 31 -12.01 -6.60 7.21
C VAL A 31 -12.31 -5.11 7.17
N ILE A 32 -11.45 -4.32 6.51
CA ILE A 32 -11.59 -2.87 6.33
C ILE A 32 -11.52 -2.52 4.84
N SER A 33 -12.20 -1.44 4.45
CA SER A 33 -12.19 -0.96 3.07
C SER A 33 -10.87 -0.29 2.67
N THR A 34 -10.61 -0.15 1.37
CA THR A 34 -9.48 0.62 0.83
C THR A 34 -9.44 2.05 1.37
N ALA A 35 -10.60 2.70 1.52
CA ALA A 35 -10.68 4.06 2.06
C ALA A 35 -10.25 4.12 3.53
N GLU A 36 -10.63 3.13 4.32
CA GLU A 36 -10.17 3.00 5.71
C GLU A 36 -8.68 2.69 5.78
N PHE A 37 -8.18 1.78 4.93
CA PHE A 37 -6.75 1.48 4.84
C PHE A 37 -5.93 2.74 4.50
N LEU A 38 -6.33 3.48 3.46
CA LEU A 38 -5.72 4.76 3.06
C LEU A 38 -5.69 5.79 4.20
N ARG A 39 -6.72 5.79 5.05
CA ARG A 39 -6.82 6.72 6.18
C ARG A 39 -5.96 6.31 7.36
N PHE A 40 -5.89 5.02 7.70
CA PHE A 40 -5.33 4.56 8.97
C PHE A 40 -3.87 4.08 8.89
N PHE A 41 -3.43 3.53 7.75
CA PHE A 41 -2.13 2.87 7.66
C PHE A 41 -0.94 3.81 7.94
N SER A 42 -1.02 5.06 7.49
CA SER A 42 0.03 6.07 7.64
C SER A 42 -0.12 6.99 8.86
N LEU A 43 -1.15 6.82 9.70
CA LEU A 43 -1.31 7.67 10.90
C LEU A 43 -0.14 7.53 11.89
N PRO A 44 0.42 6.33 12.14
CA PRO A 44 1.54 6.20 13.07
C PRO A 44 2.86 6.76 12.52
N ASN A 45 2.99 6.87 11.20
CA ASN A 45 4.15 7.45 10.54
C ASN A 45 3.76 7.95 9.14
N SER A 46 3.89 9.26 8.91
CA SER A 46 3.59 9.92 7.63
C SER A 46 4.47 9.42 6.48
N ASP A 47 5.66 8.89 6.75
CA ASP A 47 6.52 8.29 5.71
C ASP A 47 5.84 7.12 4.99
N TYR A 48 4.82 6.51 5.62
CA TYR A 48 4.07 5.42 5.03
C TYR A 48 3.03 5.86 3.99
N ILE A 49 2.79 7.16 3.77
CA ILE A 49 1.79 7.64 2.79
C ILE A 49 2.09 7.08 1.40
N SER A 50 3.34 7.16 0.95
CA SER A 50 3.78 6.63 -0.35
C SER A 50 3.65 5.10 -0.40
N LEU A 51 3.91 4.42 0.71
CA LEU A 51 3.74 2.97 0.83
C LEU A 51 2.26 2.56 0.74
N THR A 52 1.35 3.31 1.39
CA THR A 52 -0.10 3.04 1.31
C THR A 52 -0.59 3.12 -0.13
N ALA A 53 -0.20 4.17 -0.86
CA ALA A 53 -0.57 4.34 -2.26
C ALA A 53 -0.04 3.20 -3.12
N CYS A 54 1.24 2.83 -2.96
CA CYS A 54 1.84 1.72 -3.68
C CYS A 54 1.10 0.39 -3.44
N LEU A 55 0.77 0.08 -2.19
CA LEU A 55 0.06 -1.16 -1.84
C LEU A 55 -1.31 -1.24 -2.49
N VAL A 56 -2.06 -0.13 -2.48
CA VAL A 56 -3.38 -0.05 -3.13
C VAL A 56 -3.27 -0.22 -4.64
N THR A 57 -2.27 0.38 -5.28
CA THR A 57 -2.01 0.23 -6.72
C THR A 57 -1.66 -1.22 -7.08
N MET A 58 -0.78 -1.85 -6.30
CA MET A 58 -0.36 -3.23 -6.50
C MET A 58 -1.52 -4.22 -6.31
N LEU A 59 -2.35 -4.03 -5.30
CA LEU A 59 -3.44 -4.95 -4.95
C LEU A 59 -4.67 -4.79 -5.84
N ASN A 60 -4.94 -3.59 -6.36
CA ASN A 60 -6.06 -3.34 -7.28
C ASN A 60 -5.70 -3.53 -8.76
N GLY A 61 -4.44 -3.86 -9.09
CA GLY A 61 -3.99 -4.11 -10.47
C GLY A 61 -4.08 -2.90 -11.40
N ALA A 62 -4.22 -1.68 -10.86
CA ALA A 62 -4.28 -0.47 -11.67
C ALA A 62 -2.85 -0.01 -11.97
N ALA A 63 -2.44 -0.08 -13.24
CA ALA A 63 -1.26 0.63 -13.73
C ALA A 63 -1.35 2.12 -13.37
N PRO A 64 -0.23 2.83 -13.13
CA PRO A 64 -0.27 4.26 -12.85
C PRO A 64 -0.95 4.96 -14.03
N VAL A 65 -2.04 5.66 -13.77
CA VAL A 65 -2.58 6.63 -14.72
C VAL A 65 -1.53 7.72 -14.87
N ALA A 66 -0.75 7.64 -15.95
CA ALA A 66 0.07 8.75 -16.40
C ALA A 66 -0.89 9.88 -16.77
N GLY A 67 -0.91 10.91 -15.93
CA GLY A 67 -1.43 12.24 -16.28
C GLY A 67 -0.34 13.06 -16.97
#